data_AF-E3ZUQ2-F1
#
_entry.id   AF-E3ZUQ2-F1
#
_cell.length_a   1.000
_cell.length_b   1.000
_cell.length_c   1.000
_cell.angle_alpha   90.00
_cell.angle_beta   90.00
_cell.angle_gamma   90.00
#
_symmetry.space_group_name_H-M   'P 1'
#
loop_
_entity.id
_entity.type
_entity.pdbx_description
1 polymer ?
#
loop_
_entity_poly.entity_id
_entity_poly.type
_entity_poly.pdbx_seq_one_letter_code
_entity_poly.pdbx_strand_id
1 'polypeptide(L)'
;MAIQMKKENIAVRVIMEELGIKNKTQIETWWRWYRNGEEHRLVQPVGKQYTFGKGPEGLSEKDQLIQENKYLKMQVALLKK
;
A
#
# COMPACT_ATOMS: atom_id res chain seq x y z
N MET A 1 -7.26 4.76 0.69
CA MET A 1 -6.52 5.04 1.95
C MET A 1 -5.69 6.31 1.79
N ALA A 2 -4.37 6.29 1.60
CA ALA A 2 -3.56 7.52 1.64
C ALA A 2 -3.73 8.48 0.43
N ILE A 3 -3.74 7.94 -0.79
CA ILE A 3 -3.87 8.74 -2.02
C ILE A 3 -5.22 9.45 -2.08
N GLN A 4 -6.30 8.79 -1.65
CA GLN A 4 -7.63 9.39 -1.62
C GLN A 4 -7.70 10.55 -0.62
N MET A 5 -7.17 10.37 0.59
CA MET A 5 -7.06 11.45 1.58
C MET A 5 -6.21 12.62 1.06
N LYS A 6 -5.15 12.34 0.28
CA LYS A 6 -4.37 13.38 -0.40
C LYS A 6 -5.18 14.12 -1.48
N LYS A 7 -6.04 13.45 -2.25
CA LYS A 7 -6.95 14.11 -3.20
C LYS A 7 -7.93 15.06 -2.49
N GLU A 8 -8.36 14.67 -1.29
CA GLU A 8 -9.22 15.46 -0.42
C GLU A 8 -8.46 16.59 0.32
N ASN A 9 -7.18 16.84 -0.02
CA ASN A 9 -6.31 17.84 0.62
C ASN A 9 -6.13 17.66 2.15
N ILE A 10 -6.29 16.44 2.65
CA ILE A 10 -6.03 16.14 4.07
C ILE A 10 -4.53 16.26 4.37
N ALA A 11 -4.20 16.85 5.51
CA ALA A 11 -2.82 17.03 5.95
C ALA A 11 -2.11 15.69 6.16
N VAL A 12 -0.85 15.59 5.71
CA VAL A 12 -0.04 14.36 5.79
C VAL A 12 0.04 13.80 7.21
N ARG A 13 0.10 14.67 8.23
CA ARG A 13 0.14 14.23 9.65
C ARG A 13 -1.11 13.45 10.04
N VAL A 14 -2.29 13.95 9.66
CA VAL A 14 -3.57 13.26 9.92
C VAL A 14 -3.62 11.94 9.17
N ILE A 15 -3.14 11.91 7.93
CA ILE A 15 -3.04 10.66 7.15
C ILE A 15 -2.08 9.66 7.81
N MET A 16 -0.98 10.13 8.41
CA MET A 16 -0.03 9.26 9.13
C MET A 16 -0.64 8.67 10.38
N GLU A 17 -1.34 9.47 11.17
CA GLU A 17 -2.00 9.04 12.41
C GLU A 17 -3.12 8.03 12.11
N GLU A 18 -4.04 8.39 11.21
CA GLU A 18 -5.21 7.57 10.86
C GLU A 18 -4.81 6.22 10.25
N LEU A 19 -3.76 6.21 9.40
CA LEU A 19 -3.32 5.00 8.71
C LEU A 19 -2.16 4.28 9.41
N GLY A 20 -1.70 4.78 10.57
CA GLY A 20 -0.56 4.23 11.30
C GLY A 20 0.76 4.25 10.51
N ILE A 21 0.91 5.18 9.56
CA ILE A 21 2.10 5.28 8.71
C ILE A 21 3.20 6.03 9.45
N LYS A 22 4.33 5.36 9.68
CA LYS A 22 5.47 5.93 10.41
C LYS A 22 6.25 6.97 9.62
N ASN A 23 6.28 6.86 8.29
CA ASN A 23 7.13 7.71 7.44
C ASN A 23 6.30 8.51 6.42
N LYS A 24 6.33 9.84 6.56
CA LYS A 24 5.68 10.76 5.61
C LYS A 24 6.11 10.57 4.15
N THR A 25 7.38 10.19 3.93
CA THR A 25 7.96 10.00 2.59
C THR A 25 7.28 8.86 1.84
N GLN A 26 6.71 7.88 2.55
CA GLN A 26 5.92 6.81 1.96
C GLN A 26 4.65 7.37 1.31
N ILE A 27 3.95 8.27 1.99
CA ILE A 27 2.74 8.94 1.48
C ILE A 27 3.09 9.83 0.28
N GLU A 28 4.18 10.59 0.36
CA GLU A 28 4.64 11.44 -0.75
C GLU A 28 5.05 10.62 -1.98
N THR A 29 5.69 9.47 -1.77
CA THR A 29 6.07 8.55 -2.85
C THR A 29 4.84 7.98 -3.54
N TRP A 30 3.86 7.51 -2.77
CA TRP A 30 2.58 7.03 -3.30
C TRP A 30 1.83 8.13 -4.05
N TRP A 31 1.85 9.36 -3.53
CA TRP A 31 1.23 10.50 -4.20
C TRP A 31 1.94 10.86 -5.51
N ARG A 32 3.27 10.77 -5.56
CA ARG A 32 4.03 10.96 -6.79
C ARG A 32 3.70 9.89 -7.83
N TRP A 33 3.68 8.62 -7.46
CA TRP A 33 3.31 7.54 -8.37
C TRP A 33 1.90 7.73 -8.92
N TYR A 34 0.94 8.10 -8.07
CA TYR A 34 -0.41 8.44 -8.50
C TYR A 34 -0.43 9.56 -9.56
N ARG A 35 0.26 10.69 -9.30
CA ARG A 35 0.32 11.81 -10.25
C ARG A 35 1.02 11.46 -11.57
N ASN A 36 1.93 10.50 -11.54
CA ASN A 36 2.67 10.05 -12.71
C ASN A 36 1.95 8.92 -13.48
N GLY A 37 0.76 8.48 -13.05
CA GLY A 37 0.08 7.31 -13.63
C GLY A 37 0.79 5.98 -13.34
N GLU A 38 1.72 5.96 -12.39
CA GLU A 38 2.48 4.78 -11.98
C GLU A 38 1.75 3.96 -10.91
N GLU A 39 0.42 3.90 -10.99
CA GLU A 39 -0.44 3.22 -10.00
C GLU A 39 -0.14 1.72 -9.92
N HIS A 40 0.38 1.13 -11.00
CA HIS A 40 0.90 -0.24 -11.03
C HIS A 40 2.01 -0.50 -9.99
N ARG A 41 2.74 0.53 -9.51
CA ARG A 41 3.75 0.39 -8.44
C ARG A 41 3.14 0.28 -7.05
N LEU A 42 1.88 0.69 -6.89
CA LEU A 42 1.11 0.49 -5.65
C LEU A 42 0.68 -0.98 -5.52
N VAL A 43 0.58 -1.68 -6.65
CA VAL A 43 0.40 -3.13 -6.72
C VAL A 43 1.74 -3.78 -6.37
N GLN A 44 1.99 -3.97 -5.07
CA GLN A 44 3.12 -4.80 -4.67
C GLN A 44 2.85 -6.24 -5.11
N PRO A 45 3.78 -6.89 -5.82
CA PRO A 45 3.70 -8.33 -6.03
C PRO A 45 3.77 -9.02 -4.67
N VAL A 46 2.87 -9.97 -4.46
CA VAL A 46 2.85 -10.85 -3.29
C VAL A 46 4.22 -11.52 -3.21
N GLY A 47 4.94 -11.33 -2.10
CA GLY A 47 6.29 -11.88 -1.91
C GLY A 47 7.46 -10.88 -1.92
N LYS A 48 7.27 -9.58 -2.22
CA LYS A 48 8.31 -8.59 -1.92
C LYS A 48 8.07 -7.92 -0.58
N GLN A 49 8.80 -8.37 0.44
CA GLN A 49 8.90 -7.67 1.71
C GLN A 49 9.93 -6.53 1.57
N TYR A 50 9.53 -5.27 1.80
CA TYR A 50 10.45 -4.11 1.83
C TYR A 50 11.33 -4.08 3.10
N THR A 51 11.84 -5.21 3.54
CA THR A 51 12.94 -5.26 4.50
C THR A 51 14.24 -5.31 3.71
N PHE A 52 15.03 -4.23 3.80
CA PHE A 52 16.40 -4.20 3.31
C PHE A 52 17.14 -5.45 3.84
N GLY A 53 17.44 -6.41 2.96
CA GLY A 53 18.13 -7.65 3.29
C GLY A 53 17.29 -8.88 3.67
N LYS A 54 15.95 -8.87 3.52
CA LYS A 54 15.13 -10.11 3.65
C LYS A 54 14.11 -10.24 2.53
N GLY A 55 14.45 -11.05 1.53
CA GLY A 55 13.51 -11.51 0.51
C GLY A 55 12.53 -12.56 1.05
N PRO A 56 11.61 -13.08 0.21
CA PRO A 56 10.61 -14.09 0.59
C PRO A 56 11.18 -15.48 0.87
N GLU A 57 12.45 -15.59 1.28
CA GLU A 57 13.14 -16.85 1.58
C GLU A 57 12.70 -17.46 2.93
N GLY A 58 11.40 -17.38 3.26
CA GLY A 58 10.88 -17.92 4.51
C GLY A 58 9.37 -17.76 4.76
N LEU A 59 8.57 -17.31 3.79
CA LEU A 59 7.11 -17.24 3.95
C LEU A 59 6.46 -18.56 3.51
N SER A 60 5.72 -19.19 4.42
CA SER A 60 4.90 -20.37 4.11
C SER A 60 3.83 -20.01 3.08
N GLU A 61 3.44 -20.95 2.22
CA GLU A 61 2.37 -20.78 1.22
C GLU A 61 1.09 -20.19 1.83
N LYS A 62 0.79 -20.55 3.08
CA LYS A 62 -0.37 -20.04 3.82
C LYS A 62 -0.31 -18.52 4.07
N ASP A 63 0.87 -17.99 4.40
CA ASP A 63 1.05 -16.56 4.66
C ASP A 63 0.96 -15.74 3.37
N GLN A 64 1.46 -16.30 2.27
CA GLN A 64 1.32 -15.72 0.94
C GLN A 64 -0.16 -15.64 0.51
N LEU A 65 -0.90 -16.74 0.69
CA LEU A 65 -2.32 -16.83 0.38
C LEU A 65 -3.18 -15.87 1.22
N ILE A 66 -2.85 -15.69 2.50
CA ILE A 66 -3.56 -14.73 3.38
C ILE A 66 -3.34 -13.29 2.90
N GLN A 67 -2.11 -12.95 2.52
CA GLN A 67 -1.79 -11.62 2.00
C GLN A 67 -2.50 -11.35 0.67
N GLU A 68 -2.50 -12.32 -0.23
CA GLU A 68 -3.22 -12.25 -1.50
C GLU A 68 -4.73 -12.09 -1.29
N ASN A 69 -5.33 -12.88 -0.40
CA ASN A 69 -6.75 -12.75 -0.07
C ASN A 69 -7.11 -11.37 0.49
N LYS A 70 -6.26 -10.82 1.36
CA LYS A 70 -6.45 -9.49 1.94
C LYS A 70 -6.40 -8.40 0.86
N TYR A 71 -5.47 -8.54 -0.09
CA TYR A 71 -5.34 -7.64 -1.22
C TYR A 71 -6.54 -7.71 -2.19
N LEU A 72 -6.94 -8.92 -2.59
CA LEU A 72 -8.11 -9.14 -3.44
C LEU A 72 -9.38 -8.59 -2.81
N LYS A 73 -9.58 -8.80 -1.50
CA LYS A 73 -10.72 -8.20 -0.77
C LYS A 73 -10.70 -6.67 -0.80
N MET A 74 -9.53 -6.06 -0.69
CA MET A 74 -9.39 -4.61 -0.77
C MET A 74 -9.72 -4.09 -2.18
N GLN A 75 -9.27 -4.76 -3.24
CA GLN A 75 -9.63 -4.41 -4.61
C GLN A 75 -11.14 -4.54 -4.87
N VAL A 76 -11.75 -5.64 -4.41
CA VAL A 76 -13.19 -5.84 -4.53
C VAL A 76 -13.97 -4.76 -3.79
N ALA A 77 -13.52 -4.34 -2.60
CA ALA A 77 -14.16 -3.25 -1.86
C ALA A 77 -14.08 -1.90 -2.59
N LEU A 78 -13.00 -1.65 -3.34
CA LEU A 78 -12.85 -0.45 -4.15
C LEU A 78 -13.72 -0.47 -5.42
N LEU A 79 -13.90 -1.64 -6.03
CA LEU A 79 -14.71 -1.82 -7.25
C LEU A 79 -16.22 -1.89 -6.98
N LYS A 80 -16.62 -2.20 -5.75
CA LYS A 80 -18.03 -2.27 -5.32
C LYS A 80 -18.60 -0.92 -4.84
N LYS A 81 -17.83 0.16 -4.93
CA LYS A 81 -18.26 1.53 -4.61
C LYS A 81 -18.41 2.33 -5.89
#